data_AF-A0A7C4B4H6-F1
#
_entry.id   AF-A0A7C4B4H6-F1
#
_cell.length_a   1.000
_cell.length_b   1.000
_cell.length_c   1.000
_cell.angle_alpha   90.00
_cell.angle_beta   90.00
_cell.angle_gamma   90.00
#
_symmetry.space_group_name_H-M   'P 1'
#
loop_
_entity.id
_entity.type
_entity.pdbx_description
1 polymer ?
#
loop_
_entity_poly.entity_id
_entity_poly.type
_entity_poly.pdbx_seq_one_letter_code
_entity_poly.pdbx_strand_id
1 'polypeptide(L)'
;MQEVKRALFPLAPDRRREIIAEIKDDLYSKMEDAGIKTERDAQEFVKKLESPGTLAKKYIRIYGISWQYLGLLCACSIFLALISVPIIPVPGGIFVFPETLAGLTVFILTVFVVWTFISLGKSAWWIGGTVFITRTLLYFIYAYIYNIMFDTVDTLTFFVTSLSFLIMGYLIIHINKERETND
;
A
#
# COMPACT_ATOMS: atom_id res chain seq x y z
N MET A 1 -13.45 20.06 -11.72
CA MET A 1 -13.47 18.62 -11.30
C MET A 1 -12.15 17.87 -11.52
N GLN A 2 -11.38 18.12 -12.60
CA GLN A 2 -10.06 17.51 -12.77
C GLN A 2 -9.08 17.82 -11.62
N GLU A 3 -9.13 19.04 -11.08
CA GLU A 3 -8.32 19.45 -9.93
C GLU A 3 -8.66 18.69 -8.65
N VAL A 4 -9.94 18.44 -8.38
CA VAL A 4 -10.42 17.59 -7.27
C VAL A 4 -9.96 16.14 -7.48
N LYS A 5 -10.05 15.61 -8.71
CA LYS A 5 -9.50 14.29 -9.07
C LYS A 5 -8.00 14.16 -8.78
N ARG A 6 -7.22 15.20 -9.10
CA ARG A 6 -5.78 15.27 -8.79
C ARG A 6 -5.52 15.38 -7.29
N ALA A 7 -6.32 16.17 -6.57
CA ALA A 7 -6.15 16.34 -5.14
C ALA A 7 -6.49 15.06 -4.34
N LEU A 8 -7.44 14.24 -4.83
CA LEU A 8 -7.80 12.94 -4.25
C LEU A 8 -6.89 11.79 -4.74
N PHE A 9 -5.77 12.08 -5.42
CA PHE A 9 -4.84 11.06 -5.92
C PHE A 9 -4.29 10.06 -4.87
N PRO A 10 -4.11 10.44 -3.60
CA PRO A 10 -3.65 9.50 -2.57
C PRO A 10 -4.66 8.40 -2.20
N LEU A 11 -5.94 8.55 -2.56
CA LEU A 11 -6.99 7.61 -2.22
C LEU A 11 -7.07 6.45 -3.22
N ALA A 12 -7.52 5.29 -2.73
CA ALA A 12 -7.82 4.13 -3.56
C ALA A 12 -8.75 4.50 -4.73
N PRO A 13 -8.57 3.91 -5.94
CA PRO A 13 -9.33 4.27 -7.13
C PRO A 13 -10.85 4.20 -6.91
N ASP A 14 -11.33 3.14 -6.24
CA ASP A 14 -12.75 2.88 -6.02
C ASP A 14 -13.37 3.92 -5.08
N ARG A 15 -12.73 4.11 -3.92
CA ARG A 15 -13.09 5.17 -2.96
C ARG A 15 -13.06 6.55 -3.60
N ARG A 16 -12.12 6.82 -4.51
CA ARG A 16 -12.05 8.08 -5.23
C ARG A 16 -13.26 8.27 -6.14
N ARG A 17 -13.71 7.22 -6.84
CA ARG A 17 -14.91 7.29 -7.70
C ARG A 17 -16.16 7.55 -6.85
N GLU A 18 -16.32 6.82 -5.74
CA GLU A 18 -17.41 7.02 -4.78
C GLU A 18 -17.44 8.45 -4.25
N ILE A 19 -16.30 8.95 -3.74
CA ILE A 19 -16.18 10.31 -3.22
C ILE A 19 -16.47 11.36 -4.29
N ILE A 20 -16.03 11.13 -5.53
CA ILE A 20 -16.34 12.07 -6.64
C ILE A 20 -17.85 12.06 -6.96
N ALA A 21 -18.51 10.91 -6.89
CA ALA A 21 -19.95 10.80 -7.06
C ALA A 21 -20.68 11.53 -5.92
N GLU A 22 -20.30 11.28 -4.67
CA GLU A 22 -20.85 11.94 -3.48
C GLU A 22 -20.65 13.47 -3.54
N ILE A 23 -19.46 13.94 -3.92
CA ILE A 23 -19.20 15.38 -4.11
C ILE A 23 -20.07 15.95 -5.23
N LYS A 24 -20.28 15.21 -6.32
CA LYS A 24 -21.18 15.67 -7.40
C LYS A 24 -22.60 15.78 -6.91
N ASP A 25 -23.11 14.76 -6.21
CA ASP A 25 -24.48 14.73 -5.74
C ASP A 25 -24.73 15.86 -4.71
N ASP A 26 -23.80 16.07 -3.77
CA ASP A 26 -23.85 17.18 -2.82
C ASP A 26 -23.78 18.55 -3.52
N LEU A 27 -22.99 18.67 -4.59
CA LEU A 27 -22.95 19.88 -5.41
C LEU A 27 -24.25 20.11 -6.17
N TYR A 28 -24.82 19.07 -6.79
CA TYR A 28 -26.09 19.17 -7.51
C TYR A 28 -27.24 19.55 -6.56
N SER A 29 -27.33 18.90 -5.41
CA SER A 29 -28.31 19.22 -4.37
C SER A 29 -28.19 20.69 -3.93
N LYS A 30 -26.98 21.18 -3.68
CA LYS A 30 -26.76 22.58 -3.27
C LYS A 30 -27.05 23.59 -4.39
N MET A 31 -26.83 23.22 -5.65
CA MET A 31 -27.20 24.07 -6.78
C MET A 31 -28.72 24.15 -6.96
N GLU A 32 -29.43 23.04 -6.73
CA GLU A 32 -30.89 22.97 -6.76
C GLU A 32 -31.52 23.77 -5.61
N ASP A 33 -31.01 23.59 -4.38
CA ASP A 33 -31.44 24.36 -3.20
C ASP A 33 -31.17 25.87 -3.34
N ALA A 34 -30.08 26.23 -4.00
CA ALA A 34 -29.74 27.63 -4.31
C ALA A 34 -30.55 28.21 -5.48
N GLY A 35 -31.38 27.40 -6.16
CA GLY A 35 -32.25 27.86 -7.24
C GLY A 35 -31.48 28.43 -8.45
N ILE A 36 -30.28 27.94 -8.72
CA ILE A 36 -29.38 28.49 -9.75
C ILE A 36 -29.99 28.27 -11.13
N LYS A 37 -30.44 29.35 -11.76
CA LYS A 37 -31.07 29.33 -13.10
C LYS A 37 -30.27 30.08 -14.16
N THR A 38 -29.27 30.87 -13.76
CA THR A 38 -28.45 31.66 -14.69
C THR A 38 -26.96 31.42 -14.52
N GLU A 39 -26.21 31.68 -15.60
CA GLU A 39 -24.74 31.52 -15.67
C GLU A 39 -24.00 32.38 -14.64
N ARG A 40 -24.57 33.53 -14.25
CA ARG A 40 -24.01 34.47 -13.27
C ARG A 40 -24.15 33.95 -11.85
N ASP A 41 -25.27 33.34 -11.52
CA ASP A 41 -25.50 32.69 -10.22
C ASP A 41 -24.59 31.46 -10.04
N ALA A 42 -24.33 30.73 -11.14
CA ALA A 42 -23.39 29.61 -11.14
C ALA A 42 -21.95 30.07 -10.84
N GLN A 43 -21.51 31.21 -11.37
CA GLN A 43 -20.18 31.75 -11.07
C GLN A 43 -20.04 32.23 -9.62
N GLU A 44 -21.08 32.84 -9.05
CA GLU A 44 -21.07 33.21 -7.63
C GLU A 44 -21.08 32.00 -6.70
N PHE A 45 -21.82 30.95 -7.06
CA PHE A 45 -21.83 29.70 -6.32
C PHE A 45 -20.46 29.00 -6.33
N VAL A 46 -19.78 28.98 -7.48
CA VAL A 46 -18.41 28.45 -7.60
C VAL A 46 -17.42 29.23 -6.74
N LYS A 47 -17.59 30.54 -6.58
CA LYS A 47 -16.74 31.35 -5.68
C LYS A 47 -17.03 31.10 -4.20
N LYS A 48 -18.25 30.69 -3.85
CA LYS A 48 -18.65 30.32 -2.48
C LYS A 48 -18.25 28.90 -2.09
N LEU A 49 -17.93 28.05 -3.08
CA LEU A 49 -17.47 26.69 -2.83
C LEU A 49 -16.07 26.69 -2.21
N GLU A 50 -15.86 25.75 -1.27
CA GLU A 50 -14.54 25.50 -0.71
C GLU A 50 -13.53 25.17 -1.83
N SER A 51 -12.27 25.61 -1.64
CA SER A 51 -11.23 25.31 -2.62
C SER A 51 -11.10 23.79 -2.84
N PRO A 52 -10.79 23.33 -4.07
CA PRO A 52 -10.61 21.91 -4.38
C PRO A 52 -9.65 21.19 -3.43
N GLY A 53 -8.62 21.89 -2.95
CA GLY A 53 -7.64 21.36 -2.00
C GLY A 53 -8.19 21.22 -0.58
N THR A 54 -9.02 22.16 -0.11
CA THR A 54 -9.67 22.09 1.21
C THR A 54 -10.68 20.94 1.24
N LEU A 55 -11.49 20.83 0.20
CA LEU A 55 -12.47 19.76 0.04
C LEU A 55 -11.75 18.40 0.01
N ALA A 56 -10.70 18.26 -0.80
CA ALA A 56 -9.91 17.04 -0.86
C ALA A 56 -9.28 16.67 0.48
N LYS A 57 -8.72 17.63 1.24
CA LYS A 57 -8.18 17.38 2.58
C LYS A 57 -9.25 16.85 3.55
N LYS A 58 -10.46 17.41 3.49
CA LYS A 58 -11.60 16.96 4.32
C LYS A 58 -11.98 15.52 3.99
N TYR A 59 -12.15 15.19 2.72
CA TYR A 59 -12.49 13.83 2.28
C TYR A 59 -11.36 12.83 2.52
N ILE A 60 -10.09 13.22 2.33
CA ILE A 60 -8.93 12.39 2.68
C ILE A 60 -8.87 12.13 4.19
N ARG A 61 -9.27 13.10 5.02
CA ARG A 61 -9.31 12.90 6.48
C ARG A 61 -10.41 11.93 6.91
N ILE A 62 -11.54 11.92 6.22
CA ILE A 62 -12.69 11.06 6.54
C ILE A 62 -12.50 9.64 5.97
N TYR A 63 -12.05 9.54 4.73
CA TYR A 63 -12.02 8.29 3.95
C TYR A 63 -10.62 7.78 3.62
N GLY A 64 -9.57 8.55 3.90
CA GLY A 64 -8.21 8.16 3.60
C GLY A 64 -7.61 7.24 4.65
N ILE A 65 -6.78 6.31 4.17
CA ILE A 65 -5.84 5.57 5.02
C ILE A 65 -4.87 6.58 5.63
N SER A 66 -4.82 6.65 6.96
CA SER A 66 -3.87 7.53 7.63
C SER A 66 -2.44 7.06 7.39
N TRP A 67 -1.51 8.00 7.21
CA TRP A 67 -0.08 7.69 7.11
C TRP A 67 0.43 6.90 8.32
N GLN A 68 -0.19 7.09 9.48
CA GLN A 68 0.09 6.32 10.70
C GLN A 68 -0.30 4.85 10.55
N TYR A 69 -1.45 4.56 9.94
CA TYR A 69 -1.90 3.18 9.67
C TYR A 69 -1.00 2.50 8.63
N LEU A 70 -0.60 3.21 7.58
CA LEU A 70 0.32 2.69 6.58
C LEU A 70 1.71 2.43 7.19
N GLY A 71 2.18 3.33 8.06
CA GLY A 71 3.39 3.15 8.86
C GLY A 71 3.33 1.94 9.79
N LEU A 72 2.19 1.70 10.45
CA LEU A 72 1.97 0.52 11.30
C LEU A 72 2.08 -0.77 10.49
N LEU A 73 1.45 -0.82 9.32
CA LEU A 73 1.51 -2.00 8.45
C LEU A 73 2.93 -2.25 7.91
N CYS A 74 3.67 -1.19 7.57
CA CYS A 74 5.09 -1.30 7.23
C CYS A 74 5.92 -1.79 8.42
N ALA A 75 5.65 -1.32 9.64
CA ALA A 75 6.36 -1.79 10.83
C ALA A 75 6.08 -3.29 11.10
N CYS A 76 4.82 -3.72 10.97
CA CYS A 76 4.44 -5.13 11.05
C CYS A 76 5.13 -5.96 9.96
N SER A 77 5.19 -5.46 8.73
CA SER A 77 5.85 -6.17 7.63
C SER A 77 7.36 -6.28 7.83
N ILE A 78 8.01 -5.26 8.38
CA ILE A 78 9.43 -5.30 8.77
C ILE A 78 9.65 -6.34 9.88
N PHE A 79 8.80 -6.35 10.90
CA PHE A 79 8.92 -7.31 12.01
C PHE A 79 8.75 -8.75 11.51
N LEU A 80 7.74 -9.02 10.69
CA LEU A 80 7.52 -10.32 10.06
C LEU A 80 8.67 -10.69 9.10
N ALA A 81 9.20 -9.72 8.34
CA ALA A 81 10.35 -9.92 7.48
C ALA A 81 11.59 -10.35 8.28
N LEU A 82 11.84 -9.73 9.42
CA LEU A 82 12.99 -10.03 10.28
C LEU A 82 12.97 -11.48 10.79
N ILE A 83 11.83 -11.94 11.31
CA ILE A 83 11.70 -13.32 11.83
C ILE A 83 11.67 -14.38 10.72
N SER A 84 11.45 -13.97 9.47
CA SER A 84 11.34 -14.85 8.31
C SER A 84 12.65 -15.03 7.55
N VAL A 85 13.74 -14.43 8.04
CA VAL A 85 15.10 -14.71 7.56
C VAL A 85 15.58 -15.97 8.28
N PRO A 86 16.05 -17.01 7.56
CA PRO A 86 16.41 -18.32 8.15
C PRO A 86 17.66 -18.29 9.05
N ILE A 87 18.24 -17.12 9.29
CA ILE A 87 19.50 -16.92 9.98
C ILE A 87 19.20 -16.00 11.16
N ILE A 88 19.16 -16.57 12.36
CA ILE A 88 19.12 -15.77 13.58
C ILE A 88 20.49 -15.86 14.23
N PRO A 89 21.23 -14.75 14.30
CA PRO A 89 22.45 -14.75 15.08
C PRO A 89 22.14 -14.82 16.57
N VAL A 90 22.82 -15.72 17.27
CA VAL A 90 22.71 -15.86 18.73
C VAL A 90 24.10 -15.59 19.31
N PRO A 91 24.23 -14.95 20.48
CA PRO A 91 25.55 -14.74 21.09
C PRO A 91 26.28 -16.09 21.25
N GLY A 92 27.36 -16.28 20.50
CA GLY A 92 28.17 -17.52 20.51
C GLY A 92 28.06 -18.43 19.27
N GLY A 93 27.24 -18.10 18.26
CA GLY A 93 27.18 -18.87 17.00
C GLY A 93 26.05 -18.49 16.05
N ILE A 94 25.96 -19.19 14.92
CA ILE A 94 24.85 -19.06 13.96
C ILE A 94 23.79 -20.09 14.34
N PHE A 95 22.59 -19.64 14.67
CA PHE A 95 21.46 -20.56 14.81
C PHE A 95 20.74 -20.61 13.47
N VAL A 96 20.90 -21.74 12.78
CA VAL A 96 20.09 -22.04 11.59
C VAL A 96 18.67 -22.24 12.09
N PHE A 97 17.78 -21.31 11.75
CA PHE A 97 16.40 -21.39 12.18
C PHE A 97 15.78 -22.66 11.61
N PRO A 98 15.03 -23.47 12.39
CA PRO A 98 14.47 -24.72 11.87
C PRO A 98 13.67 -24.46 10.60
N GLU A 99 13.96 -25.20 9.52
CA GLU A 99 13.39 -24.96 8.19
C GLU A 99 11.86 -24.90 8.20
N THR A 100 11.22 -25.70 9.06
CA THR A 100 9.78 -25.71 9.27
C THR A 100 9.23 -24.41 9.85
N LEU A 101 9.95 -23.77 10.79
CA LEU A 101 9.57 -22.48 11.36
C LEU A 101 9.88 -21.31 10.42
N ALA A 102 10.96 -21.39 9.65
CA ALA A 102 11.26 -20.43 8.58
C ALA A 102 10.18 -20.48 7.48
N GLY A 103 9.75 -21.69 7.08
CA GLY A 103 8.64 -21.87 6.15
C GLY A 103 7.32 -21.30 6.67
N LEU A 104 6.98 -21.55 7.95
CA LEU A 104 5.77 -21.02 8.58
C LEU A 104 5.76 -19.49 8.62
N THR A 105 6.88 -18.86 8.99
CA THR A 105 6.98 -17.39 9.05
C THR A 105 6.91 -16.74 7.67
N VAL A 106 7.55 -17.34 6.66
CA VAL A 106 7.39 -16.92 5.25
C VAL A 106 5.95 -17.06 4.79
N PHE A 107 5.26 -18.13 5.16
CA PHE A 107 3.84 -18.33 4.84
C PHE A 107 2.97 -17.25 5.49
N ILE A 108 3.14 -16.98 6.79
CA ILE A 108 2.41 -15.92 7.51
C ILE A 108 2.67 -14.55 6.86
N LEU A 109 3.93 -14.25 6.53
CA LEU A 109 4.30 -13.03 5.83
C LEU A 109 3.61 -12.92 4.47
N THR A 110 3.53 -14.03 3.72
CA THR A 110 2.85 -14.08 2.43
C THR A 110 1.37 -13.78 2.56
N VAL A 111 0.68 -14.45 3.49
CA VAL A 111 -0.74 -14.20 3.77
C VAL A 111 -0.96 -12.74 4.16
N PHE A 112 -0.10 -12.18 5.02
CA PHE A 112 -0.18 -10.79 5.44
C PHE A 112 0.00 -9.83 4.26
N VAL A 113 1.03 -10.02 3.44
CA VAL A 113 1.31 -9.18 2.27
C VAL A 113 0.15 -9.25 1.27
N VAL A 114 -0.34 -10.45 0.94
CA VAL A 114 -1.49 -10.66 0.05
C VAL A 114 -2.73 -9.95 0.58
N TRP A 115 -3.08 -10.17 1.85
CA TRP A 115 -4.23 -9.52 2.47
C TRP A 115 -4.12 -8.00 2.40
N THR A 116 -2.92 -7.47 2.60
CA THR A 116 -2.67 -6.03 2.57
C THR A 116 -2.77 -5.47 1.15
N PHE A 117 -2.29 -6.19 0.13
CA PHE A 117 -2.48 -5.84 -1.27
C PHE A 117 -3.96 -5.84 -1.69
N ILE A 118 -4.73 -6.82 -1.24
CA ILE A 118 -6.17 -6.87 -1.48
C ILE A 118 -6.87 -5.69 -0.79
N SER A 119 -6.49 -5.38 0.45
CA SER A 119 -7.18 -4.37 1.27
C SER A 119 -6.85 -2.93 0.89
N LEU A 120 -5.63 -2.64 0.42
CA LEU A 120 -5.16 -1.27 0.15
C LEU A 120 -4.88 -1.00 -1.34
N GLY A 121 -4.95 -2.01 -2.20
CA GLY A 121 -4.71 -1.89 -3.63
C GLY A 121 -3.32 -1.32 -3.95
N LYS A 122 -3.26 -0.29 -4.81
CA LYS A 122 -1.99 0.33 -5.25
C LYS A 122 -1.13 0.88 -4.11
N SER A 123 -1.74 1.27 -3.00
CA SER A 123 -1.01 1.81 -1.83
C SER A 123 -0.18 0.76 -1.10
N ALA A 124 -0.46 -0.54 -1.31
CA ALA A 124 0.31 -1.64 -0.73
C ALA A 124 1.66 -1.92 -1.41
N TRP A 125 1.97 -1.28 -2.56
CA TRP A 125 3.30 -1.39 -3.20
C TRP A 125 4.45 -1.08 -2.24
N TRP A 126 4.24 -0.09 -1.37
CA TRP A 126 5.21 0.28 -0.35
C TRP A 126 5.51 -0.88 0.58
N ILE A 127 4.50 -1.68 0.93
CA ILE A 127 4.62 -2.79 1.89
C ILE A 127 5.38 -3.95 1.25
N GLY A 128 5.09 -4.30 0.00
CA GLY A 128 5.86 -5.31 -0.75
C GLY A 128 7.31 -4.89 -0.95
N GLY A 129 7.55 -3.62 -1.29
CA GLY A 129 8.91 -3.04 -1.40
C GLY A 129 9.67 -3.05 -0.08
N THR A 130 9.03 -2.68 1.02
CA THR A 130 9.62 -2.75 2.35
C THR A 130 10.02 -4.18 2.71
N VAL A 131 9.15 -5.16 2.48
CA VAL A 131 9.47 -6.57 2.74
C VAL A 131 10.69 -7.03 1.93
N PHE A 132 10.74 -6.73 0.63
CA PHE A 132 11.87 -7.08 -0.22
C PHE A 132 13.18 -6.45 0.24
N ILE A 133 13.18 -5.13 0.47
CA ILE A 133 14.36 -4.38 0.89
C ILE A 133 14.84 -4.87 2.25
N THR A 134 13.94 -5.00 3.23
CA THR A 134 14.27 -5.46 4.58
C THR A 134 14.85 -6.86 4.57
N ARG A 135 14.21 -7.83 3.88
CA ARG A 135 14.72 -9.20 3.78
C ARG A 135 16.10 -9.24 3.12
N THR A 136 16.26 -8.55 2.00
CA THR A 136 17.52 -8.51 1.23
C THR A 136 18.64 -7.88 2.05
N LEU A 137 18.41 -6.71 2.65
CA LEU A 137 19.40 -6.04 3.50
C LEU A 137 19.79 -6.88 4.71
N LEU A 138 18.81 -7.46 5.41
CA LEU A 138 19.09 -8.31 6.57
C LEU A 138 19.95 -9.50 6.18
N TYR A 139 19.62 -10.19 5.08
CA TYR A 139 20.40 -11.32 4.59
C TYR A 139 21.87 -10.95 4.33
N PHE A 140 22.15 -9.85 3.62
CA PHE A 140 23.51 -9.42 3.33
C PHE A 140 24.25 -8.86 4.56
N ILE A 141 23.55 -8.12 5.43
CA ILE A 141 24.13 -7.62 6.69
C ILE A 141 24.54 -8.80 7.58
N TYR A 142 23.70 -9.84 7.69
CA TYR A 142 24.04 -11.04 8.45
C TYR A 142 25.20 -11.81 7.80
N ALA A 143 25.24 -11.95 6.47
CA ALA A 143 26.39 -12.51 5.76
C ALA A 143 27.70 -11.83 6.18
N TYR A 144 27.69 -10.49 6.16
CA TYR A 144 28.84 -9.65 6.40
C TYR A 144 29.31 -9.69 7.86
N ILE A 145 28.39 -9.52 8.81
CA ILE A 145 28.71 -9.50 10.25
C ILE A 145 29.28 -10.85 10.71
N TYR A 146 28.72 -11.96 10.22
CA TYR A 146 29.08 -13.31 10.67
C TYR A 146 30.10 -13.99 9.74
N ASN A 147 30.57 -13.30 8.72
CA ASN A 147 31.53 -13.79 7.74
C ASN A 147 31.12 -15.15 7.14
N ILE A 148 29.82 -15.28 6.85
CA ILE A 148 29.22 -16.51 6.33
C ILE A 148 29.32 -16.47 4.81
N MET A 149 29.95 -17.48 4.22
CA MET A 149 29.74 -17.78 2.81
C MET A 149 28.45 -18.57 2.66
N PHE A 150 27.41 -17.91 2.17
CA PHE A 150 26.20 -18.61 1.74
C PHE A 150 26.46 -19.37 0.44
N ASP A 151 25.84 -20.54 0.31
CA ASP A 151 25.81 -21.23 -0.97
C ASP A 151 25.12 -20.33 -2.02
N THR A 152 25.57 -20.44 -3.27
CA THR A 152 24.99 -19.76 -4.42
C THR A 152 23.52 -20.17 -4.58
N VAL A 153 23.19 -21.44 -4.30
CA VAL A 153 21.82 -21.96 -4.39
C VAL A 153 20.90 -21.34 -3.33
N ASP A 154 21.36 -21.22 -2.09
CA ASP A 154 20.58 -20.63 -0.99
C ASP A 154 20.35 -19.14 -1.21
N THR A 155 21.37 -18.43 -1.69
CA THR A 155 21.29 -17.00 -2.01
C THR A 155 20.33 -16.75 -3.17
N LEU A 156 20.37 -17.58 -4.21
CA LEU A 156 19.46 -17.49 -5.34
C LEU A 156 18.02 -17.76 -4.88
N THR A 157 17.79 -18.83 -4.12
CA THR A 157 16.47 -19.17 -3.56
C THR A 157 15.93 -18.02 -2.73
N PHE A 158 16.73 -17.47 -1.81
CA PHE A 158 16.33 -16.35 -0.97
C PHE A 158 15.96 -15.11 -1.79
N PHE A 159 16.74 -14.79 -2.81
CA PHE A 159 16.48 -13.65 -3.68
C PHE A 159 15.20 -13.84 -4.50
N VAL A 160 14.99 -15.03 -5.07
CA VAL A 160 13.77 -15.37 -5.81
C VAL A 160 12.53 -15.32 -4.91
N THR A 161 12.59 -15.90 -3.71
CA THR A 161 11.50 -15.82 -2.73
C THR A 161 11.21 -14.39 -2.34
N SER A 162 12.24 -13.57 -2.11
CA SER A 162 12.05 -12.16 -1.77
C SER A 162 11.44 -11.36 -2.93
N LEU A 163 11.91 -11.60 -4.16
CA LEU A 163 11.39 -10.97 -5.38
C LEU A 163 9.93 -11.38 -5.65
N SER A 164 9.54 -12.60 -5.29
CA SER A 164 8.17 -13.08 -5.47
C SER A 164 7.14 -12.19 -4.77
N PHE A 165 7.47 -11.56 -3.64
CA PHE A 165 6.56 -10.62 -2.94
C PHE A 165 6.29 -9.37 -3.77
N LEU A 166 7.29 -8.86 -4.50
CA LEU A 166 7.11 -7.71 -5.41
C LEU A 166 6.26 -8.10 -6.62
N ILE A 167 6.56 -9.25 -7.22
CA ILE A 167 5.82 -9.78 -8.38
C ILE A 167 4.35 -10.04 -8.01
N MET A 168 4.12 -10.63 -6.84
CA MET A 168 2.77 -10.90 -6.33
C MET A 168 1.98 -9.62 -6.12
N GLY A 169 2.62 -8.58 -5.56
CA GLY A 169 2.02 -7.25 -5.45
C GLY A 169 1.64 -6.65 -6.80
N TYR A 170 2.54 -6.75 -7.79
CA TYR A 170 2.27 -6.30 -9.16
C TYR A 170 1.07 -7.03 -9.79
N LEU A 171 1.03 -8.37 -9.69
CA LEU A 171 -0.02 -9.20 -10.26
C LEU A 171 -1.40 -8.89 -9.66
N ILE A 172 -1.49 -8.80 -8.33
CA ILE A 172 -2.76 -8.50 -7.65
C ILE A 172 -3.32 -7.14 -8.12
N ILE A 173 -2.45 -6.15 -8.27
CA ILE A 173 -2.86 -4.83 -8.72
C ILE A 173 -3.26 -4.83 -10.20
N HIS A 174 -2.59 -5.63 -11.03
CA HIS A 174 -2.96 -5.78 -12.44
C HIS A 174 -4.33 -6.45 -12.59
N ILE A 175 -4.56 -7.54 -11.85
CA ILE A 175 -5.84 -8.27 -11.87
C ILE A 175 -7.00 -7.38 -11.41
N ASN A 176 -6.80 -6.61 -10.33
CA ASN A 176 -7.84 -5.68 -9.86
C ASN A 176 -8.14 -4.60 -10.90
N LYS A 177 -7.11 -4.10 -11.61
CA LYS A 177 -7.29 -3.12 -12.68
C LYS A 177 -8.09 -3.68 -13.87
N GLU A 178 -7.88 -4.95 -14.24
CA GLU A 178 -8.64 -5.59 -15.33
C GLU A 178 -10.11 -5.83 -14.98
N ARG A 179 -10.40 -6.16 -13.71
CA ARG A 179 -11.79 -6.24 -13.23
C ARG A 179 -12.51 -4.90 -13.36
N GLU A 180 -11.85 -3.81 -12.95
CA GLU A 180 -12.40 -2.45 -13.05
C GLU A 180 -12.68 -1.95 -14.48
N THR A 181 -12.14 -2.61 -15.52
CA THR A 181 -12.38 -2.25 -16.93
C THR A 181 -13.45 -3.10 -17.62
N ASN A 182 -13.82 -4.23 -17.02
CA ASN A 182 -14.81 -5.15 -17.57
C ASN A 182 -16.18 -5.04 -16.87
N ASP A 183 -16.26 -4.29 -15.77
CA ASP A 183 -17.50 -3.84 -15.10
C ASP A 183 -17.87 -2.41 -15.55
#